data_AF-A0A955Q7E7-F1
#
_entry.id   AF-A0A955Q7E7-F1
#
_cell.length_a   1.000
_cell.length_b   1.000
_cell.length_c   1.000
_cell.angle_alpha   90.00
_cell.angle_beta   90.00
_cell.angle_gamma   90.00
#
_symmetry.space_group_name_H-M   'P 1'
#
loop_
_entity.id
_entity.type
_entity.pdbx_description
1 polymer ?
#
loop_
_entity_poly.entity_id
_entity_poly.type
_entity_poly.pdbx_seq_one_letter_code
_entity_poly.pdbx_strand_id
1 'polypeptide(L)'
;MSKEKFHHTATMKWEKLQEFPGPADVKIVREDPSLGAKTMLVRIPAGGRITPHSHRGIVQHFVLEGQYETDGQLCEQGSYRMMPEHCNVSPISTKDGVTILMIYDPVSN
;
A
#
# COMPACT_ATOMS: atom_id res chain seq x y z
N MET A 1 9.30 20.95 -18.32
CA MET A 1 10.10 19.72 -18.10
C MET A 1 9.88 19.28 -16.67
N SER A 2 9.45 18.03 -16.46
CA SER A 2 9.32 17.47 -15.12
C SER A 2 10.70 17.32 -14.50
N LYS A 3 10.86 17.75 -13.24
CA LYS A 3 12.11 17.63 -12.48
C LYS A 3 12.11 16.33 -11.68
N GLU A 4 13.29 15.81 -11.41
CA GLU A 4 13.50 14.74 -10.43
C GLU A 4 12.95 15.16 -9.06
N LYS A 5 12.37 14.20 -8.33
CA LYS A 5 11.88 14.38 -6.97
C LYS A 5 12.63 13.43 -6.04
N PHE A 6 13.28 13.99 -5.03
CA PHE A 6 13.93 13.23 -3.96
C PHE A 6 13.13 13.36 -2.67
N HIS A 7 12.75 12.23 -2.08
CA HIS A 7 12.06 12.18 -0.79
C HIS A 7 12.88 11.39 0.22
N HIS A 8 13.33 12.05 1.30
CA HIS A 8 13.90 11.36 2.44
C HIS A 8 12.77 10.90 3.37
N THR A 9 12.17 9.75 3.08
CA THR A 9 10.92 9.29 3.72
C THR A 9 11.04 9.11 5.24
N ALA A 10 12.25 8.94 5.78
CA ALA A 10 12.49 8.85 7.21
C ALA A 10 12.08 10.12 7.98
N THR A 11 12.20 11.32 7.38
CA THR A 11 11.83 12.59 8.02
C THR A 11 10.40 13.04 7.74
N MET A 12 9.69 12.35 6.84
CA MET A 12 8.28 12.64 6.57
C MET A 12 7.41 12.21 7.76
N LYS A 13 6.32 12.95 7.99
CA LYS A 13 5.30 12.55 8.98
C LYS A 13 4.45 11.42 8.41
N TRP A 14 4.03 10.52 9.30
CA TRP A 14 2.98 9.56 8.99
C TRP A 14 1.63 10.24 9.15
N GLU A 15 0.75 10.08 8.16
CA GLU A 15 -0.62 10.60 8.19
C GLU A 15 -1.60 9.45 8.19
N LYS A 16 -2.81 9.65 8.73
CA LYS A 16 -3.85 8.61 8.68
C LYS A 16 -4.29 8.41 7.24
N LEU A 17 -4.26 7.17 6.76
CA LEU A 17 -4.77 6.86 5.43
C LEU A 17 -6.29 6.87 5.45
N GLN A 18 -6.89 7.90 4.87
CA GLN A 18 -8.34 8.01 4.71
C GLN A 18 -8.81 7.08 3.59
N GLU A 19 -10.06 6.63 3.67
CA GLU A 19 -10.68 5.75 2.65
C GLU A 19 -9.94 4.41 2.43
N PHE A 20 -9.37 3.85 3.50
CA PHE A 20 -8.70 2.55 3.50
C PHE A 20 -9.54 1.47 4.21
N PRO A 21 -9.51 0.19 3.79
CA PRO A 21 -10.33 -0.87 4.39
C PRO A 21 -9.79 -1.38 5.75
N GLY A 22 -9.10 -0.54 6.51
CA GLY A 22 -8.52 -0.90 7.80
C GLY A 22 -7.65 0.21 8.39
N PRO A 23 -7.03 -0.03 9.57
CA PRO A 23 -6.12 0.93 10.18
C PRO A 23 -4.81 0.95 9.40
N ALA A 24 -4.46 2.11 8.85
CA ALA A 24 -3.14 2.33 8.29
C ALA A 24 -2.73 3.80 8.36
N ASP A 25 -1.42 4.01 8.40
CA ASP A 25 -0.79 5.30 8.17
C ASP A 25 -0.08 5.31 6.82
N VAL A 26 0.08 6.49 6.22
CA VAL A 26 0.63 6.68 4.88
C VAL A 26 1.70 7.77 4.83
N LYS A 27 2.65 7.60 3.91
CA LYS A 27 3.52 8.65 3.36
C LYS A 27 3.43 8.62 1.85
N ILE A 28 2.84 9.65 1.24
CA ILE A 28 2.72 9.73 -0.22
C ILE A 28 4.01 10.32 -0.79
N VAL A 29 4.67 9.59 -1.69
CA VAL A 29 5.94 10.00 -2.33
C VAL A 29 5.77 10.34 -3.81
N ARG A 30 4.65 9.92 -4.42
CA ARG A 30 4.22 10.33 -5.75
C ARG A 30 2.71 10.43 -5.77
N GLU A 31 2.21 11.50 -6.37
CA GLU A 31 0.80 11.66 -6.69
C GLU A 31 0.71 12.32 -8.07
N ASP A 32 -0.09 11.72 -8.95
CA ASP A 32 -0.55 12.32 -10.19
C ASP A 32 -2.05 12.62 -10.03
N PRO A 33 -2.44 13.88 -9.82
CA PRO A 33 -3.84 14.23 -9.60
C PRO A 33 -4.70 14.11 -10.86
N SER A 34 -4.10 14.06 -12.06
CA SER A 34 -4.85 13.95 -13.31
C SER A 34 -5.39 12.54 -13.54
N LEU A 35 -4.61 11.53 -13.16
CA LEU A 35 -4.97 10.13 -13.29
C LEU A 35 -5.44 9.54 -11.95
N GLY A 36 -4.97 10.08 -10.83
CA GLY A 36 -5.14 9.51 -9.49
C GLY A 36 -4.04 8.50 -9.12
N ALA A 37 -2.95 8.42 -9.88
CA ALA A 37 -1.87 7.48 -9.65
C ALA A 37 -1.04 7.87 -8.42
N LYS A 38 -0.70 6.90 -7.58
CA LYS A 38 0.03 7.16 -6.33
C LYS A 38 1.16 6.16 -6.10
N THR A 39 2.23 6.62 -5.48
CA THR A 39 3.23 5.76 -4.84
C THR A 39 3.35 6.22 -3.40
N MET A 40 3.27 5.27 -2.46
CA MET A 40 3.19 5.58 -1.04
C MET A 40 3.84 4.49 -0.20
N LEU A 41 4.34 4.87 0.97
CA LEU A 41 4.58 3.90 2.04
C LEU A 41 3.30 3.76 2.85
N VAL A 42 2.88 2.54 3.09
CA VAL A 42 1.73 2.23 3.95
C VAL A 42 2.22 1.43 5.14
N ARG A 43 1.80 1.84 6.33
CA ARG A 43 2.09 1.15 7.58
C ARG A 43 0.80 0.66 8.20
N ILE A 44 0.67 -0.65 8.32
CA ILE A 44 -0.40 -1.30 9.07
C ILE A 44 0.16 -1.62 10.46
N PRO A 45 -0.48 -1.16 11.55
CA PRO A 45 0.04 -1.37 12.91
C PRO A 45 -0.06 -2.84 13.34
N ALA A 46 0.61 -3.19 14.43
CA ALA A 46 0.47 -4.50 15.08
C ALA A 46 -1.00 -4.81 15.39
N GLY A 47 -1.42 -6.05 15.14
CA GLY A 47 -2.81 -6.49 15.22
C GLY A 47 -3.73 -5.93 14.14
N GLY A 48 -3.20 -5.15 13.19
CA GLY A 48 -3.97 -4.52 12.12
C GLY A 48 -4.62 -5.52 11.18
N ARG A 49 -5.84 -5.21 10.73
CA ARG A 49 -6.63 -6.02 9.81
C ARG A 49 -7.22 -5.17 8.70
N ILE A 50 -7.06 -5.63 7.47
CA ILE A 50 -7.68 -5.01 6.29
C ILE A 50 -8.82 -5.91 5.85
N THR A 51 -10.01 -5.33 5.73
CA THR A 51 -11.20 -6.06 5.30
C THR A 51 -11.13 -6.39 3.82
N PRO A 52 -11.83 -7.45 3.38
CA PRO A 52 -11.98 -7.73 1.95
C PRO A 52 -12.48 -6.52 1.18
N HIS A 53 -11.92 -6.31 -0.01
CA HIS A 53 -12.29 -5.22 -0.91
C HIS A 53 -11.89 -5.58 -2.35
N SER A 54 -12.34 -4.79 -3.32
CA SER A 54 -11.94 -4.93 -4.72
C SER A 54 -11.19 -3.69 -5.18
N HIS A 55 -10.15 -3.87 -5.97
CA HIS A 55 -9.39 -2.76 -6.52
C HIS A 55 -10.06 -2.17 -7.77
N ARG A 56 -10.03 -0.83 -7.86
CA ARG A 56 -10.45 -0.05 -9.04
C ARG A 56 -9.30 0.25 -10.02
N GLY A 57 -8.13 -0.31 -9.74
CA GLY A 57 -6.90 -0.08 -10.46
C GLY A 57 -5.90 -1.18 -10.15
N ILE A 58 -4.72 -1.11 -10.75
CA ILE A 58 -3.63 -2.03 -10.43
C ILE A 58 -3.00 -1.56 -9.12
N VAL A 59 -2.81 -2.49 -8.19
CA VAL A 59 -2.09 -2.26 -6.95
C VAL A 59 -0.87 -3.17 -6.89
N GLN A 60 0.28 -2.60 -6.56
CA GLN A 60 1.51 -3.35 -6.35
C GLN A 60 2.02 -3.07 -4.94
N HIS A 61 2.42 -4.12 -4.22
CA HIS A 61 3.04 -4.04 -2.90
C HIS A 61 4.42 -4.66 -2.92
N PHE A 62 5.34 -4.04 -2.19
CA PHE A 62 6.61 -4.62 -1.80
C PHE A 62 6.81 -4.46 -0.29
N VAL A 63 7.01 -5.56 0.43
CA VAL A 63 7.17 -5.53 1.90
C VAL A 63 8.56 -5.05 2.26
N LEU A 64 8.62 -3.91 2.97
CA LEU A 64 9.88 -3.31 3.41
C LEU A 64 10.28 -3.75 4.82
N GLU A 65 9.30 -3.98 5.70
CA GLU A 65 9.53 -4.36 7.09
C GLU A 65 8.30 -5.08 7.65
N GLY A 66 8.52 -6.05 8.53
CA GLY A 66 7.45 -6.85 9.13
C GLY A 66 6.85 -7.85 8.15
N GLN A 67 5.61 -8.25 8.42
CA GLN A 67 4.92 -9.27 7.63
C GLN A 67 3.41 -9.15 7.73
N TYR A 68 2.70 -9.69 6.75
CA TYR A 68 1.26 -9.91 6.83
C TYR A 68 0.87 -11.26 6.24
N GLU A 69 -0.29 -11.77 6.63
CA GLU A 69 -0.90 -12.96 6.07
C GLU A 69 -2.12 -12.57 5.24
N THR A 70 -2.30 -13.25 4.11
CA THR A 70 -3.48 -13.14 3.26
C THR A 70 -3.68 -14.45 2.52
N ASP A 71 -4.92 -14.95 2.46
CA ASP A 71 -5.26 -16.18 1.73
C ASP A 71 -4.37 -17.41 2.07
N GLY A 72 -3.99 -17.54 3.34
CA GLY A 72 -3.09 -18.61 3.80
C GLY A 72 -1.61 -18.45 3.38
N GLN A 73 -1.26 -17.34 2.72
CA GLN A 73 0.11 -17.00 2.34
C GLN A 73 0.69 -15.98 3.33
N LEU A 74 1.93 -16.23 3.74
CA LEU A 74 2.72 -15.28 4.51
C LEU A 74 3.53 -14.40 3.55
N CYS A 75 3.36 -13.08 3.65
CA CYS A 75 4.13 -12.07 2.93
C CYS A 75 5.06 -11.35 3.90
N GLU A 76 6.31 -11.80 3.95
CA GLU A 76 7.39 -11.22 4.77
C GLU A 76 8.24 -10.21 3.98
N GLN A 77 9.21 -9.57 4.64
CA GLN A 77 10.14 -8.63 4.03
C GLN A 77 10.71 -9.16 2.70
N GLY A 78 10.67 -8.33 1.66
CA GLY A 78 11.09 -8.72 0.30
C GLY A 78 9.98 -9.33 -0.56
N SER A 79 8.82 -9.66 0.00
CA SER A 79 7.68 -10.15 -0.78
C SER A 79 7.13 -9.06 -1.69
N TYR A 80 6.94 -9.41 -2.96
CA TYR A 80 6.23 -8.60 -3.94
C TYR A 80 4.87 -9.21 -4.25
N ARG A 81 3.85 -8.37 -4.38
CA ARG A 81 2.51 -8.78 -4.81
C ARG A 81 1.96 -7.74 -5.79
N MET A 82 1.45 -8.21 -6.93
CA MET A 82 0.66 -7.39 -7.86
C MET A 82 -0.78 -7.89 -7.84
N MET A 83 -1.72 -6.97 -7.68
CA MET A 83 -3.15 -7.23 -7.72
C MET A 83 -3.72 -6.42 -8.89
N PRO A 84 -4.25 -7.08 -9.93
CA PRO A 84 -4.82 -6.39 -11.07
C PRO A 84 -6.12 -5.68 -10.69
N GLU A 85 -6.61 -4.84 -11.60
CA GLU A 85 -7.94 -4.26 -11.49
C GLU A 85 -9.01 -5.35 -11.26
N HIS A 86 -10.04 -5.02 -10.48
CA HIS A 86 -11.15 -5.89 -10.10
C HIS A 86 -10.76 -7.15 -9.31
N CYS A 87 -9.48 -7.30 -8.96
CA CYS A 87 -9.04 -8.34 -8.05
C CYS A 87 -9.72 -8.15 -6.70
N ASN A 88 -10.38 -9.20 -6.22
CA ASN A 88 -10.87 -9.27 -4.84
C ASN A 88 -9.70 -9.60 -3.92
N VAL A 89 -9.44 -8.69 -2.99
CA VAL A 89 -8.40 -8.85 -1.97
C VAL A 89 -9.00 -9.62 -0.81
N SER A 90 -8.46 -10.81 -0.56
CA SER A 90 -8.73 -11.57 0.66
C SER A 90 -8.35 -10.75 1.91
N PRO A 91 -8.89 -11.07 3.10
CA PRO A 91 -8.49 -10.40 4.32
C PRO A 91 -6.97 -10.36 4.48
N ILE A 92 -6.46 -9.24 4.96
CA ILE A 92 -5.05 -9.10 5.35
C ILE A 92 -5.01 -8.95 6.87
N SER A 93 -4.09 -9.65 7.52
CA SER A 93 -3.82 -9.48 8.94
C SER A 93 -2.33 -9.45 9.22
N THR A 94 -1.91 -8.64 10.18
CA THR A 94 -0.54 -8.62 10.68
C THR A 94 -0.52 -8.74 12.19
N LYS A 95 0.41 -9.53 12.72
CA LYS A 95 0.60 -9.68 14.16
C LYS A 95 1.42 -8.51 14.71
N ASP A 96 2.61 -8.30 14.15
CA ASP A 96 3.61 -7.36 14.68
C ASP A 96 3.66 -6.03 13.89
N GLY A 97 2.87 -5.92 12.82
CA GLY A 97 2.83 -4.77 11.92
C GLY A 97 3.57 -5.05 10.60
N VAL A 98 3.28 -4.21 9.61
CA VAL A 98 3.96 -4.26 8.31
C VAL A 98 4.10 -2.86 7.72
N THR A 99 5.26 -2.57 7.13
CA THR A 99 5.45 -1.42 6.25
C THR A 99 5.65 -1.90 4.82
N ILE A 100 4.84 -1.38 3.89
CA ILE A 100 4.87 -1.74 2.48
C ILE A 100 5.11 -0.49 1.61
N LEU A 101 5.86 -0.65 0.53
CA LEU A 101 5.76 0.26 -0.62
C LEU A 101 4.53 -0.15 -1.42
N MET A 102 3.57 0.74 -1.57
CA MET A 102 2.37 0.56 -2.38
C MET A 102 2.42 1.48 -3.61
N ILE A 103 2.16 0.91 -4.77
CA ILE A 103 1.98 1.63 -6.04
C ILE A 103 0.55 1.39 -6.49
N TYR A 104 -0.20 2.46 -6.67
CA TYR A 104 -1.55 2.45 -7.22
C TYR A 104 -1.50 3.11 -8.60
N ASP A 105 -1.82 2.32 -9.62
CA ASP A 105 -1.96 2.80 -10.98
C ASP A 105 -3.44 2.64 -11.42
N PRO A 106 -4.18 3.75 -11.56
CA PRO A 106 -5.55 3.73 -12.02
C PRO A 106 -5.58 3.31 -13.48
N VAL A 107 -6.58 2.51 -13.86
CA VAL A 107 -6.76 2.17 -15.26
C VAL A 107 -7.35 3.37 -15.98
N SER A 108 -6.79 3.69 -17.15
CA SER A 108 -7.32 4.74 -18.01
C SER A 108 -8.64 4.23 -18.61
N ASN A 109 -9.73 4.98 -18.40
CA ASN A 109 -10.97 4.78 -19.15
C ASN A 109 -10.77 5.11 -20.64
#